data_AF-A0A7V9URY6-F1
#
_entry.id   AF-A0A7V9URY6-F1
#
_cell.length_a   1.000
_cell.length_b   1.000
_cell.length_c   1.000
_cell.angle_alpha   90.00
_cell.angle_beta   90.00
_cell.angle_gamma   90.00
#
_symmetry.space_group_name_H-M   'P 1'
#
loop_
_entity.id
_entity.type
_entity.pdbx_description
1 polymer ?
#
loop_
_entity_poly.entity_id
_entity_poly.type
_entity_poly.pdbx_seq_one_letter_code
_entity_poly.pdbx_strand_id
1 'polypeptide(L)' 'MSASPAMLSNLSAFADRDLVARAVTTEREDAFEELVRRYQRPIASYVYRMVGDYEAALDLTQEVFIKVYNSL' A
#
# COMPACT_ATOMS: atom_id res chain seq x y z
N MET A 1 -17.15 11.66 -0.82
CA MET A 1 -17.22 10.21 -0.57
C MET A 1 -16.22 9.91 0.52
N SER A 2 -16.65 9.96 1.78
CA SER A 2 -15.81 9.68 2.94
C SER A 2 -16.18 8.28 3.41
N ALA A 3 -15.25 7.33 3.33
CA ALA A 3 -15.45 6.00 3.90
C ALA A 3 -15.81 6.16 5.39
N SER A 4 -16.87 5.47 5.82
CA SER A 4 -17.25 5.45 7.22
C SER A 4 -16.13 4.76 8.02
N PRO A 5 -15.72 5.29 9.19
CA PRO A 5 -14.60 4.78 9.99
C PRO A 5 -14.74 3.32 10.47
N ALA A 6 -15.91 2.69 10.26
CA ALA A 6 -16.19 1.31 10.61
C ALA A 6 -15.64 0.26 9.61
N MET A 7 -15.31 0.63 8.35
CA MET A 7 -14.73 -0.32 7.39
C MET A 7 -13.20 -0.45 7.54
N LEU A 8 -12.51 0.67 7.75
CA LEU A 8 -11.05 0.72 7.96
C LEU A 8 -10.59 -0.10 9.19
N SER A 9 -11.43 -0.17 10.22
CA SER A 9 -11.10 -0.88 11.47
C SER A 9 -10.98 -2.41 11.31
N ASN A 10 -11.56 -3.02 10.27
CA ASN A 10 -11.44 -4.47 10.03
C ASN A 10 -10.34 -4.83 9.01
N LEU A 11 -9.87 -3.87 8.20
CA LEU A 11 -8.89 -4.17 7.14
C LEU A 11 -7.51 -4.56 7.69
N SER A 12 -7.12 -3.95 8.81
CA SER A 12 -5.88 -4.27 9.51
C SER A 12 -5.79 -5.72 10.03
N ALA A 13 -6.92 -6.43 10.16
CA ALA A 13 -6.96 -7.82 10.61
C ALA A 13 -6.82 -8.84 9.46
N PHE A 14 -7.01 -8.43 8.21
CA PHE A 14 -6.90 -9.34 7.06
C PHE A 14 -5.45 -9.67 6.72
N ALA A 15 -5.25 -10.88 6.19
CA ALA A 15 -3.98 -11.26 5.60
C ALA A 15 -3.75 -10.49 4.28
N ASP A 16 -2.49 -10.32 3.88
CA ASP A 16 -2.17 -9.54 2.68
C ASP A 16 -2.80 -10.11 1.41
N ARG A 17 -2.91 -11.44 1.32
CA ARG A 17 -3.59 -12.10 0.20
C ARG A 17 -5.05 -11.67 0.09
N ASP A 18 -5.74 -11.54 1.22
CA ASP A 18 -7.14 -11.13 1.25
C ASP A 18 -7.29 -9.65 0.89
N LEU A 19 -6.33 -8.81 1.34
CA LEU A 19 -6.27 -7.40 0.95
C LEU A 19 -6.04 -7.24 -0.56
N VAL A 20 -5.13 -8.02 -1.15
CA VAL A 20 -4.91 -8.03 -2.61
C VAL A 20 -6.16 -8.50 -3.36
N ALA A 21 -6.83 -9.55 -2.86
CA ALA A 21 -8.07 -10.03 -3.45
C ALA A 21 -9.21 -9.01 -3.36
N ARG A 22 -9.24 -8.17 -2.32
CA ARG A 22 -10.20 -7.05 -2.20
C ARG A 22 -9.81 -5.85 -3.06
N ALA A 23 -8.51 -5.60 -3.22
CA ALA A 23 -7.97 -4.51 -4.02
C ALA A 23 -8.34 -4.60 -5.51
N VAL A 24 -8.74 -5.79 -6.00
CA VAL A 24 -9.24 -6.01 -7.37
C VAL A 24 -10.76 -5.91 -7.50
N THR A 25 -11.48 -5.63 -6.41
CA THR A 25 -12.95 -5.50 -6.37
C THR A 25 -13.38 -4.05 -6.15
N THR A 26 -14.66 -3.79 -5.91
CA THR A 26 -15.19 -2.46 -5.57
C THR A 26 -14.65 -1.87 -4.25
N GLU A 27 -13.97 -2.65 -3.42
CA GLU A 27 -13.26 -2.20 -2.19
C GLU A 27 -11.79 -1.81 -2.46
N ARG A 28 -11.47 -1.45 -3.71
CA ARG A 28 -10.11 -1.23 -4.21
C ARG A 28 -9.27 -0.26 -3.39
N GLU A 29 -9.82 0.91 -3.07
CA GLU A 29 -9.07 2.01 -2.45
C GLU A 29 -8.67 1.69 -1.00
N ASP A 30 -9.63 1.34 -0.15
CA ASP A 30 -9.37 1.08 1.28
C ASP A 30 -8.45 -0.14 1.49
N ALA A 31 -8.64 -1.22 0.70
CA ALA A 31 -7.81 -2.42 0.80
C ALA A 31 -6.37 -2.16 0.33
N PHE A 32 -6.20 -1.34 -0.70
CA PHE A 32 -4.88 -0.94 -1.17
C PHE A 32 -4.20 0.03 -0.21
N GLU A 33 -4.94 0.97 0.41
CA GLU A 33 -4.41 1.87 1.45
C GLU A 33 -3.82 1.08 2.62
N GLU A 34 -4.46 0.01 3.07
CA GLU A 34 -3.93 -0.84 4.12
C GLU A 34 -2.63 -1.56 3.70
N LEU A 35 -2.53 -2.00 2.44
CA LEU A 35 -1.28 -2.54 1.89
C LEU A 35 -0.17 -1.47 1.86
N VAL A 36 -0.47 -0.25 1.42
CA VAL A 36 0.49 0.87 1.46
C VAL A 36 0.95 1.14 2.89
N ARG A 37 0.03 1.22 3.86
CA ARG A 37 0.34 1.45 5.27
C ARG A 37 1.28 0.39 5.85
N ARG A 38 1.08 -0.88 5.49
CA ARG A 38 1.94 -2.00 5.94
C ARG A 38 3.32 -1.97 5.29
N TYR A 39 3.39 -1.65 4.01
CA TYR A 39 4.57 -1.89 3.19
C TYR A 39 5.41 -0.64 2.89
N GLN A 40 4.90 0.57 3.14
CA GLN A 40 5.61 1.82 2.87
C GLN A 40 6.99 1.84 3.55
N ARG A 41 7.04 1.58 4.86
CA ARG A 41 8.30 1.62 5.62
C ARG A 41 9.26 0.48 5.21
N PRO A 42 8.84 -0.80 5.11
CA PRO A 42 9.70 -1.88 4.63
C PRO A 42 10.27 -1.62 3.23
N ILE A 43 9.45 -1.17 2.28
CA ILE A 43 9.88 -0.91 0.90
C ILE A 43 10.82 0.30 0.85
N ALA A 44 10.48 1.41 1.51
CA ALA A 44 11.36 2.58 1.57
C ALA A 44 12.72 2.23 2.20
N SER A 45 12.73 1.40 3.24
CA SER A 45 13.98 0.94 3.87
C SER A 45 14.80 0.06 2.92
N TYR A 46 14.15 -0.80 2.14
CA TYR A 46 14.82 -1.64 1.15
C TYR A 46 15.41 -0.80 0.01
N VAL A 47 14.64 0.12 -0.55
CA VAL A 47 15.09 1.02 -1.63
C VAL A 47 16.21 1.94 -1.14
N TYR A 48 16.10 2.49 0.07
CA TYR A 48 17.15 3.32 0.67
C TYR A 48 18.50 2.59 0.74
N ARG A 49 18.52 1.30 1.05
CA ARG A 49 19.75 0.50 1.06
C ARG A 49 20.39 0.34 -0.32
N MET A 50 19.62 0.56 -1.40
CA MET A 50 20.11 0.49 -2.78
C MET A 50 20.60 1.85 -3.27
N VAL A 51 19.89 2.94 -2.94
CA VAL A 51 20.16 4.28 -3.50
C VAL A 51 20.94 5.20 -2.57
N GLY A 52 20.94 4.93 -1.26
CA GLY A 52 21.64 5.74 -0.24
C GLY A 52 21.05 7.13 0.03
N ASP A 53 20.00 7.51 -0.70
CA ASP A 53 19.31 8.80 -0.61
C ASP A 53 17.87 8.60 -0.13
N TYR A 54 17.47 9.38 0.89
CA TYR A 54 16.17 9.22 1.54
C TYR A 54 15.00 9.72 0.68
N GLU A 55 15.14 10.88 0.05
CA GLU A 55 14.10 11.47 -0.80
C GLU A 55 13.86 10.59 -2.04
N ALA A 56 14.94 10.18 -2.71
CA ALA A 56 14.87 9.26 -3.84
C ALA A 56 14.25 7.91 -3.45
N ALA A 57 14.52 7.41 -2.24
CA ALA A 57 13.91 6.18 -1.76
C ALA A 57 12.39 6.33 -1.53
N LEU A 58 11.94 7.48 -1.04
CA LEU A 58 10.51 7.77 -0.90
C LEU A 58 9.81 7.89 -2.26
N ASP A 59 10.41 8.60 -3.21
CA ASP A 59 9.85 8.75 -4.56
C ASP A 59 9.74 7.41 -5.29
N LEU A 60 10.80 6.61 -5.27
CA LEU A 60 10.79 5.27 -5.85
C LEU A 60 9.78 4.34 -5.17
N THR A 61 9.64 4.45 -3.85
CA THR A 61 8.63 3.67 -3.10
C THR A 61 7.21 4.04 -3.53
N GLN A 62 6.94 5.34 -3.74
CA GLN A 62 5.66 5.79 -4.28
C GLN A 62 5.42 5.25 -5.69
N GLU A 63 6.43 5.31 -6.58
CA GLU A 63 6.31 4.73 -7.92
C GLU A 63 5.99 3.22 -7.90
N VAL A 64 6.59 2.47 -6.97
CA VAL A 64 6.30 1.04 -6.79
C VAL A 64 4.81 0.84 -6.50
N PHE A 65 4.25 1.58 -5.54
CA PHE A 65 2.83 1.46 -5.23
C PHE A 65 1.93 1.91 -6.39
N ILE A 66 2.27 2.97 -7.11
CA ILE A 66 1.51 3.40 -8.30
C ILE A 66 1.51 2.30 -9.37
N LYS A 67 2.65 1.67 -9.63
CA LYS A 67 2.77 0.56 -10.59
C LYS A 67 1.94 -0.64 -10.15
N VAL A 68 2.01 -1.02 -8.87
CA VAL A 68 1.18 -2.11 -8.32
C VAL A 68 -0.30 -1.77 -8.45
N TYR A 69 -0.70 -0.57 -8.02
CA TYR A 69 -2.09 -0.11 -8.12
C TYR A 69 -2.60 -0.20 -9.55
N ASN A 70 -1.83 0.23 -10.55
CA ASN A 70 -2.24 0.17 -11.95
C ASN A 70 -2.25 -1.24 -12.55
N SER A 71 -1.57 -2.20 -11.92
CA SER A 71 -1.52 -3.60 -12.38
C SER A 71 -2.58 -4.50 -11.77
N LEU A 72 -3.33 -4.00 -10.77
CA LEU A 72 -4.45 -4.68 -10.11
C LEU A 72 -5.78 -4.39 -10.83
#